data_AF-A0A524ENV8-F1
#
_entry.id   AF-A0A524ENV8-F1
#
_cell.length_a   1.000
_cell.length_b   1.000
_cell.length_c   1.000
_cell.angle_alpha   90.00
_cell.angle_beta   90.00
_cell.angle_gamma   90.00
#
_symmetry.space_group_name_H-M   'P 1'
#
loop_
_entity.id
_entity.type
_entity.pdbx_description
1 polymer ?
#
loop_
_entity_poly.entity_id
_entity_poly.type
_entity_poly.pdbx_seq_one_letter_code
_entity_poly.pdbx_strand_id
1 'polypeptide(L)'
;MDLAEIQTIKADFEESRGWNKFPASLVFAHLVEELGEISRHITFEEGYKASNLGHKEPNRDELKREFAQVFSLFIQLANHYEINLEESVLEELEIMKHRFPEDEWTEYMNGR
;
A
#
# COMPACT_ATOMS: atom_id res chain seq x y z
N MET A 1 -4.69 -7.63 -15.50
CA MET A 1 -4.83 -8.62 -14.43
C MET A 1 -3.42 -9.07 -14.19
N ASP A 2 -2.74 -8.34 -13.32
CA ASP A 2 -1.29 -8.41 -13.13
C ASP A 2 -0.97 -8.65 -11.64
N LEU A 3 -1.98 -8.56 -10.76
CA LEU A 3 -1.77 -8.69 -9.32
C LEU A 3 -1.45 -10.13 -8.94
N ALA A 4 -2.15 -11.10 -9.53
CA ALA A 4 -1.87 -12.51 -9.33
C ALA A 4 -0.44 -12.86 -9.78
N GLU A 5 0.01 -12.32 -10.92
CA GLU A 5 1.37 -12.51 -11.42
C GLU A 5 2.42 -11.89 -10.48
N ILE A 6 2.19 -10.66 -10.01
CA ILE A 6 3.07 -10.01 -9.03
C ILE A 6 3.11 -10.81 -7.71
N GLN A 7 1.98 -11.36 -7.25
CA GLN A 7 1.95 -12.23 -6.06
C GLN A 7 2.83 -13.46 -6.24
N THR A 8 2.80 -14.12 -7.41
CA THR A 8 3.66 -15.26 -7.73
C THR A 8 5.14 -14.87 -7.77
N ILE A 9 5.49 -13.81 -8.50
CA ILE A 9 6.88 -13.32 -8.58
C ILE A 9 7.42 -12.99 -7.18
N LYS A 10 6.58 -12.38 -6.32
CA LYS A 10 6.96 -12.05 -4.96
C LYS A 10 7.14 -13.29 -4.09
N ALA A 11 6.24 -14.27 -4.19
CA ALA A 11 6.34 -15.53 -3.46
C ALA A 11 7.66 -16.25 -3.78
N ASP A 12 8.01 -16.37 -5.06
CA ASP A 12 9.27 -16.99 -5.51
C ASP A 12 10.51 -16.24 -4.98
N PHE A 13 10.44 -14.89 -5.01
CA PHE A 13 11.51 -14.04 -4.48
C PHE A 13 11.72 -14.24 -2.97
N GLU A 14 10.64 -14.40 -2.21
CA GLU A 14 10.66 -14.61 -0.76
C GLU A 14 11.12 -16.02 -0.40
N GLU A 15 10.59 -17.04 -1.08
CA GLU A 15 10.92 -18.44 -0.83
C GLU A 15 12.40 -18.72 -1.10
N SER A 16 12.93 -18.22 -2.22
CA SER A 16 14.35 -18.35 -2.55
C SER A 16 15.31 -17.73 -1.52
N ARG A 17 14.81 -16.86 -0.63
CA ARG A 17 15.55 -16.22 0.47
C ARG A 17 15.13 -16.73 1.85
N GLY A 18 14.14 -17.62 1.93
CA GLY A 18 13.54 -18.07 3.18
C GLY A 18 12.78 -16.98 3.94
N TRP A 19 12.43 -15.87 3.30
CA TRP A 19 11.72 -14.75 3.92
C TRP A 19 10.25 -15.05 4.19
N ASN A 20 9.68 -16.02 3.46
CA ASN A 20 8.35 -16.58 3.74
C ASN A 20 8.23 -17.20 5.15
N LYS A 21 9.35 -17.42 5.85
CA LYS A 21 9.38 -17.94 7.24
C LYS A 21 9.26 -16.86 8.31
N PHE A 22 9.36 -15.59 7.96
CA PHE A 22 9.16 -14.52 8.93
C PHE A 22 7.71 -14.54 9.45
N PRO A 23 7.48 -14.43 10.78
CA PRO A 23 6.14 -14.32 11.33
C PRO A 23 5.41 -13.10 10.75
N ALA A 24 4.11 -13.25 10.46
CA ALA A 24 3.28 -12.18 9.91
C ALA A 24 3.32 -10.91 10.77
N SER A 25 3.45 -11.04 12.09
CA SER A 25 3.58 -9.91 13.01
C SER A 25 4.82 -9.05 12.75
N LEU A 26 5.95 -9.65 12.35
CA LEU A 26 7.16 -8.90 12.02
C LEU A 26 7.02 -8.22 10.66
N VAL A 27 6.44 -8.90 9.68
CA VAL A 27 6.16 -8.32 8.35
C VAL A 27 5.19 -7.14 8.48
N PHE A 28 4.16 -7.27 9.33
CA PHE A 28 3.21 -6.20 9.61
C PHE A 28 3.86 -5.01 10.34
N ALA A 29 4.73 -5.27 11.32
CA ALA A 29 5.49 -4.20 11.97
C ALA A 29 6.33 -3.42 10.95
N HIS A 30 7.04 -4.12 10.05
CA HIS A 30 7.82 -3.48 8.99
C HIS A 30 6.93 -2.72 8.00
N LEU A 31 5.75 -3.24 7.66
CA LEU A 31 4.78 -2.50 6.83
C LEU A 31 4.39 -1.15 7.45
N VAL A 32 4.17 -1.12 8.78
CA VAL A 32 3.85 0.12 9.50
C VAL A 32 5.03 1.10 9.47
N GLU A 33 6.27 0.61 9.57
CA GLU A 33 7.46 1.45 9.44
C GLU A 33 7.54 2.11 8.06
N GLU A 34 7.35 1.35 6.97
CA GLU A 34 7.40 1.86 5.59
C GLU A 34 6.24 2.82 5.27
N LEU A 35 5.05 2.60 5.85
CA LEU A 35 3.95 3.57 5.80
C LEU A 35 4.31 4.89 6.50
N GLY A 36 5.09 4.80 7.58
CA GLY A 36 5.65 5.96 8.27
C GLY A 36 6.56 6.78 7.36
N GLU A 37 7.35 6.14 6.50
CA GLU A 37 8.21 6.83 5.54
C GLU A 37 7.38 7.65 4.53
N ILE A 38 6.33 7.06 3.95
CA ILE A 38 5.36 7.77 3.08
C ILE A 38 4.72 8.95 3.82
N SER A 39 4.31 8.74 5.07
CA SER A 39 3.71 9.79 5.90
C SER A 39 4.63 11.01 6.07
N ARG A 40 5.96 10.82 6.09
CA ARG A 40 6.89 11.97 6.14
C ARG A 40 6.80 12.84 4.89
N HIS A 41 6.61 12.26 3.70
CA HIS A 41 6.42 13.04 2.47
C HIS A 41 5.13 13.82 2.52
N ILE A 42 4.01 13.17 2.85
CA ILE A 42 2.70 13.81 2.95
C ILE A 42 2.74 14.97 3.95
N THR A 43 3.26 14.72 5.16
CA THR A 43 3.34 15.76 6.20
C THR A 43 4.25 16.92 5.84
N PHE A 44 5.25 16.72 4.98
CA PHE A 44 6.08 17.81 4.47
C PHE A 44 5.37 18.59 3.35
N GLU A 45 4.74 17.89 2.40
CA GLU A 45 3.99 18.51 1.30
C GLU A 45 2.78 19.33 1.77
N GLU A 46 2.10 18.87 2.81
CA GLU A 46 0.95 19.56 3.41
C GLU A 46 1.37 20.66 4.41
N GLY A 47 2.67 20.87 4.61
CA GLY A 47 3.22 21.94 5.44
C GLY A 47 3.14 21.70 6.95
N TYR A 48 2.75 20.49 7.41
CA TYR A 48 2.81 20.12 8.82
C TYR A 48 4.26 20.04 9.33
N LYS A 49 5.18 19.59 8.47
CA LYS A 49 6.63 19.62 8.70
C LYS A 49 7.27 20.63 7.73
N ALA A 50 8.21 21.42 8.25
CA ALA A 50 8.92 22.43 7.46
C ALA A 50 10.43 22.42 7.75
N SER A 51 11.23 22.60 6.70
CA SER A 51 12.71 22.54 6.79
C SER A 51 13.32 23.65 7.65
N ASN A 52 12.66 24.81 7.69
CA ASN A 52 13.04 25.93 8.55
C ASN A 52 12.62 25.75 10.02
N LEU A 53 11.88 24.69 10.37
CA LEU A 53 11.39 24.40 11.72
C LEU A 53 11.93 23.07 12.25
N GLY A 54 13.17 22.71 11.89
CA GLY A 54 13.88 21.56 12.47
C GLY A 54 13.53 20.20 11.85
N HIS A 55 12.77 20.17 10.76
CA HIS A 55 12.49 18.93 10.03
C HIS A 55 13.44 18.77 8.84
N LYS A 56 13.82 17.53 8.54
CA LYS A 56 14.54 17.23 7.30
C LYS A 56 13.53 16.95 6.19
N GLU A 57 13.67 17.65 5.08
CA GLU A 57 12.90 17.39 3.86
C GLU A 57 13.20 15.96 3.34
N PRO A 58 12.18 15.12 3.09
CA PRO A 58 12.39 13.80 2.54
C PRO A 58 12.77 13.90 1.05
N ASN A 59 13.57 12.94 0.56
CA ASN A 59 13.96 12.93 -0.84
C ASN A 59 12.80 12.42 -1.71
N ARG A 60 12.19 13.30 -2.50
CA ARG A 60 11.04 12.95 -3.36
C ARG A 60 11.27 11.75 -4.26
N ASP A 61 12.50 11.51 -4.72
CA ASP A 61 12.83 10.37 -5.58
C ASP A 61 12.71 9.01 -4.86
N GLU A 62 12.70 9.01 -3.52
CA GLU A 62 12.52 7.82 -2.69
C GLU A 62 11.05 7.44 -2.52
N LEU A 63 10.10 8.36 -2.72
CA LEU A 63 8.67 8.11 -2.48
C LEU A 63 8.16 6.91 -3.29
N LYS A 64 8.55 6.79 -4.56
CA LYS A 64 8.19 5.64 -5.40
C LYS A 64 8.68 4.32 -4.83
N ARG A 65 9.84 4.32 -4.16
CA ARG A 65 10.42 3.13 -3.53
C ARG A 65 9.67 2.77 -2.25
N GLU A 66 9.32 3.77 -1.44
CA GLU A 66 8.54 3.59 -0.22
C GLU A 66 7.15 2.99 -0.53
N PHE A 67 6.45 3.50 -1.56
CA PHE A 67 5.20 2.88 -2.04
C PHE A 67 5.41 1.42 -2.50
N ALA A 68 6.50 1.15 -3.21
CA ALA A 68 6.82 -0.22 -3.63
C ALA A 68 7.13 -1.14 -2.42
N GLN A 69 7.80 -0.64 -1.38
CA GLN A 69 8.09 -1.38 -0.14
C GLN A 69 6.80 -1.70 0.62
N VAL A 70 5.93 -0.71 0.83
CA VAL A 70 4.62 -0.88 1.45
C VAL A 70 3.81 -1.94 0.70
N PHE A 71 3.69 -1.80 -0.61
CA PHE A 71 2.91 -2.74 -1.42
C PHE A 71 3.53 -4.15 -1.42
N SER A 72 4.86 -4.23 -1.50
CA SER A 72 5.59 -5.50 -1.42
C SER A 72 5.34 -6.22 -0.09
N LEU A 73 5.41 -5.53 1.05
CA LEU A 73 5.14 -6.11 2.37
C LEU A 73 3.67 -6.49 2.53
N PHE A 74 2.75 -5.71 1.98
CA PHE A 74 1.33 -6.06 1.95
C PHE A 74 1.08 -7.35 1.15
N ILE A 75 1.70 -7.51 -0.02
CA ILE A 75 1.65 -8.76 -0.79
C ILE A 75 2.21 -9.94 0.01
N GLN A 76 3.32 -9.74 0.72
CA GLN A 76 3.89 -10.79 1.57
C GLN A 76 2.90 -11.29 2.61
N LEU A 77 2.17 -10.37 3.26
CA LEU A 77 1.11 -10.71 4.20
C LEU A 77 -0.05 -11.44 3.52
N ALA A 78 -0.51 -10.96 2.37
CA ALA A 78 -1.58 -11.63 1.62
C ALA A 78 -1.19 -13.06 1.23
N ASN A 79 0.03 -13.25 0.73
CA ASN A 79 0.58 -14.56 0.40
C ASN A 79 0.70 -15.47 1.64
N HIS A 80 1.13 -14.92 2.78
CA HIS A 80 1.21 -15.66 4.04
C HIS A 80 -0.16 -16.21 4.49
N TYR A 81 -1.24 -15.47 4.24
CA TYR A 81 -2.62 -15.88 4.54
C TYR A 81 -3.33 -16.57 3.38
N GLU A 82 -2.61 -16.89 2.29
CA GLU A 82 -3.16 -17.54 1.09
C GLU A 82 -4.32 -16.75 0.44
N ILE A 83 -4.26 -15.42 0.51
CA ILE A 83 -5.27 -14.52 -0.04
C ILE A 83 -4.95 -14.21 -1.51
N ASN A 84 -5.91 -14.48 -2.40
CA ASN A 84 -5.87 -14.02 -3.80
C ASN A 84 -6.25 -12.53 -3.86
N LEU A 85 -5.27 -11.64 -4.01
CA LEU A 85 -5.51 -10.20 -3.98
C LEU A 85 -6.31 -9.73 -5.19
N GLU A 86 -6.05 -10.30 -6.37
CA GLU A 86 -6.73 -9.87 -7.58
C GLU A 86 -8.23 -10.15 -7.49
N GLU A 87 -8.59 -11.38 -7.12
CA GLU A 87 -9.98 -11.78 -6.87
C GLU A 87 -10.61 -10.94 -5.75
N SER A 88 -9.92 -10.79 -4.61
CA SER A 88 -10.43 -10.01 -3.47
C SER A 88 -10.74 -8.55 -3.84
N VAL A 89 -9.87 -7.91 -4.63
CA VAL A 89 -10.08 -6.52 -5.09
C VAL A 89 -11.24 -6.44 -6.07
N LEU A 90 -11.33 -7.37 -7.02
CA LEU A 90 -12.43 -7.40 -7.99
C LEU A 90 -13.78 -7.61 -7.30
N GLU A 91 -13.86 -8.51 -6.32
CA GLU A 91 -15.07 -8.74 -5.52
C GLU A 91 -15.47 -7.50 -4.72
N GLU A 92 -14.51 -6.86 -4.03
CA GLU A 92 -14.78 -5.65 -3.25
C GLU A 92 -15.24 -4.50 -4.16
N LEU A 93 -14.69 -4.36 -5.36
CA LEU A 93 -15.15 -3.34 -6.32
C LEU A 93 -16.61 -3.58 -6.74
N GLU A 94 -17.04 -4.83 -6.93
CA GLU A 94 -18.45 -5.13 -7.18
C GLU A 94 -19.32 -4.77 -5.97
N ILE A 95 -18.90 -5.06 -4.75
CA ILE A 95 -19.60 -4.64 -3.52
C ILE A 95 -19.71 -3.11 -3.45
N MET A 96 -18.60 -2.40 -3.73
CA MET A 96 -18.55 -0.94 -3.68
C MET A 96 -19.47 -0.28 -4.71
N LYS A 97 -19.60 -0.82 -5.93
CA LYS A 97 -20.54 -0.31 -6.94
C LYS A 97 -21.99 -0.30 -6.45
N HIS A 98 -22.39 -1.32 -5.69
CA HIS A 98 -23.74 -1.40 -5.13
C HIS A 98 -23.92 -0.49 -3.92
N ARG A 99 -22.87 -0.34 -3.10
CA ARG A 99 -22.89 0.49 -1.89
C ARG A 99 -22.80 1.99 -2.18
N PHE A 100 -22.16 2.35 -3.29
CA PHE A 100 -21.84 3.73 -3.67
C PHE A 100 -22.24 3.98 -5.13
N PRO A 101 -23.52 4.31 -5.39
CA PRO A 101 -24.01 4.53 -6.76
C PRO A 101 -23.28 5.68 -7.47
N GLU A 102 -22.91 5.47 -8.74
CA GLU A 102 -22.12 6.42 -9.54
C GLU A 102 -22.83 7.77 -9.70
N ASP A 103 -24.12 7.77 -10.04
CA ASP A 103 -24.89 9.00 -10.27
C ASP A 103 -24.97 9.87 -9.00
N GLU A 104 -25.27 9.26 -7.85
CA GLU A 104 -25.39 9.95 -6.56
C GLU A 104 -24.05 10.58 -6.14
N TRP A 105 -22.95 9.83 -6.26
CA TRP A 105 -21.62 10.34 -5.91
C TRP A 105 -21.14 11.41 -6.89
N THR A 106 -21.44 11.26 -8.18
CA THR A 106 -21.08 12.26 -9.19
C THR A 106 -21.82 13.57 -8.95
N GLU A 107 -23.12 13.53 -8.65
CA GLU A 107 -23.89 14.73 -8.28
C GLU A 107 -23.33 15.40 -7.02
N TYR A 108 -23.06 14.62 -5.98
CA TYR A 108 -22.49 15.13 -4.73
C TYR A 108 -21.12 15.80 -4.93
N MET A 109 -20.22 15.18 -5.70
CA MET A 109 -18.87 15.70 -5.91
C MET A 109 -18.82 16.94 -6.81
N ASN A 110 -19.72 17.06 -7.79
CA ASN A 110 -19.84 18.28 -8.60
C ASN A 110 -20.33 19.50 -7.81
N GLY A 111 -20.94 19.28 -6.65
CA GLY A 111 -21.33 20.34 -5.72
C GLY A 111 -20.25 20.81 -4.76
N ARG A 112 -19.05 20.21 -4.77
CA ARG A 112 -17.88 20.58 -3.94
C ARG A 112 -16.89 21.44 -4.71
#